data_AF-A0A9E1PDH9-F1
#
_entry.id   AF-A0A9E1PDH9-F1
#
_cell.length_a   1.000
_cell.length_b   1.000
_cell.length_c   1.000
_cell.angle_alpha   90.00
_cell.angle_beta   90.00
_cell.angle_gamma   90.00
#
_symmetry.space_group_name_H-M   'P 1'
#
loop_
_entity.id
_entity.type
_entity.pdbx_description
1 polymer ?
#
loop_
_entity_poly.entity_id
_entity_poly.type
_entity_poly.pdbx_seq_one_letter_code
_entity_poly.pdbx_strand_id
1 'polypeptide(L)' 'MSLSENLSSTVILVGDPFRVDKITKHFDKIEFKTQNREFKSVTGYYKSKRITNLIIQQTK' A
#
# COMPACT_ATOMS: atom_id res chain seq x y z
N MET A 1 5.93 -16.53 4.08
CA MET A 1 5.76 -15.51 3.03
C MET A 1 6.40 -14.24 3.53
N SER A 2 7.51 -13.82 2.93
CA SER A 2 8.27 -12.66 3.40
C SER A 2 7.64 -11.36 2.90
N LEU A 3 7.87 -10.24 3.59
CA LEU A 3 7.34 -8.93 3.15
C LEU A 3 7.84 -8.56 1.75
N SER A 4 9.05 -8.99 1.40
CA SER A 4 9.71 -8.74 0.11
C SER A 4 8.90 -9.27 -1.08
N GLU A 5 8.30 -10.46 -0.96
CA GLU A 5 7.52 -11.09 -2.04
C GLU A 5 6.20 -10.35 -2.34
N ASN A 6 5.69 -9.59 -1.38
CA ASN A 6 4.39 -8.92 -1.46
C ASN A 6 4.49 -7.45 -1.93
N LEU A 7 5.70 -6.92 -2.12
CA LEU A 7 5.92 -5.58 -2.66
C LEU A 7 5.91 -5.62 -4.20
N SER A 8 5.28 -4.62 -4.81
CA SER A 8 5.41 -4.36 -6.24
C SER A 8 6.72 -3.64 -6.53
N SER A 9 7.23 -3.81 -7.75
CA SER A 9 8.32 -2.99 -8.30
C SER A 9 7.99 -1.50 -8.33
N THR A 10 6.70 -1.14 -8.34
CA THR A 10 6.24 0.25 -8.21
C THR A 10 5.69 0.50 -6.81
N VAL A 11 6.40 1.33 -6.04
CA VAL A 11 6.01 1.73 -4.68
C VAL A 11 5.66 3.21 -4.66
N ILE A 12 4.47 3.53 -4.14
CA ILE A 12 4.03 4.89 -3.86
C ILE A 12 4.14 5.11 -2.36
N LEU A 13 4.96 6.06 -1.95
CA LEU A 13 5.07 6.51 -0.57
C LEU A 13 4.07 7.63 -0.32
N VAL A 14 3.23 7.47 0.70
CA VAL A 14 2.23 8.47 1.09
C VAL A 14 2.50 8.90 2.52
N GLY A 15 2.51 10.22 2.78
CA GLY A 15 2.73 10.77 4.13
C GLY A 15 1.46 10.99 4.94
N ASP A 16 0.28 10.99 4.30
CA ASP A 16 -1.02 11.23 4.94
C ASP A 16 -1.88 9.95 4.99
N PRO A 17 -2.21 9.42 6.19
CA PRO A 17 -3.03 8.23 6.37
C PRO A 17 -4.39 8.32 5.67
N PHE A 18 -4.99 9.50 5.61
CA PHE A 18 -6.29 9.72 4.96
C PHE A 18 -6.23 9.57 3.44
N ARG A 19 -5.05 9.69 2.83
CA ARG A 19 -4.88 9.48 1.37
C ARG A 19 -4.81 8.02 0.99
N VAL A 20 -4.38 7.12 1.87
CA VAL A 20 -4.25 5.70 1.55
C VAL A 20 -5.60 5.08 1.23
N ASP A 21 -6.61 5.33 2.06
CA ASP A 21 -7.94 4.77 1.84
C ASP A 21 -8.60 5.38 0.58
N LYS A 22 -8.23 6.61 0.19
CA LYS A 22 -8.66 7.20 -1.09
C LYS A 22 -7.96 6.53 -2.28
N ILE A 23 -6.63 6.34 -2.22
CA ILE A 23 -5.85 5.74 -3.31
C ILE A 23 -6.25 4.27 -3.52
N THR A 24 -6.40 3.52 -2.44
CA THR A 24 -6.72 2.09 -2.52
C THR A 24 -8.15 1.81 -2.99
N LYS A 25 -9.08 2.77 -2.88
CA LYS A 25 -10.42 2.68 -3.50
C LYS A 25 -10.37 2.66 -5.04
N HIS A 26 -9.31 3.18 -5.63
CA HIS A 26 -9.12 3.14 -7.07
C HIS A 26 -8.47 1.84 -7.55
N PHE A 27 -8.05 0.95 -6.65
CA PHE A 27 -7.49 -0.32 -7.06
C PHE A 27 -8.59 -1.20 -7.65
N ASP A 28 -8.31 -1.75 -8.83
CA ASP A 28 -9.18 -2.73 -9.49
C ASP A 28 -9.27 -4.00 -8.65
N LYS A 29 -8.15 -4.37 -7.99
CA LYS A 29 -8.05 -5.52 -7.10
C LYS A 29 -7.01 -5.27 -6.02
N ILE A 30 -7.31 -5.71 -4.80
CA ILE A 30 -6.35 -5.74 -3.69
C ILE A 30 -5.80 -7.17 -3.59
N GLU A 31 -4.48 -7.31 -3.58
CA GLU A 31 -3.81 -8.60 -3.39
C GLU A 31 -3.40 -8.81 -1.94
N PHE A 32 -2.80 -7.80 -1.34
CA PHE A 32 -2.18 -7.92 -0.03
C PHE A 32 -2.33 -6.62 0.76
N LYS A 33 -2.56 -6.76 2.06
CA LYS A 33 -2.57 -5.66 3.02
C LYS A 33 -1.78 -6.10 4.25
N THR A 34 -0.88 -5.25 4.73
CA THR A 34 -0.23 -5.45 6.02
C THR A 34 -0.15 -4.15 6.80
N GLN A 35 -0.04 -4.27 8.11
CA GLN A 35 0.21 -3.17 9.01
C GLN A 35 1.16 -3.64 10.10
N ASN A 36 2.22 -2.88 10.34
CA ASN A 36 3.19 -3.13 11.39
C ASN A 36 3.62 -1.82 12.03
N ARG A 37 3.23 -1.59 13.29
CA ARG A 37 3.51 -0.35 14.05
C ARG A 37 3.17 0.88 13.20
N GLU A 38 4.20 1.62 12.81
CA GLU A 38 4.14 2.85 12.04
C GLU A 38 3.96 2.61 10.54
N PHE A 39 4.02 1.38 10.04
CA PHE A 39 3.93 1.10 8.62
C PHE A 39 2.59 0.45 8.26
N LYS A 40 1.94 0.96 7.21
CA LYS A 40 0.82 0.27 6.56
C LYS A 40 1.12 0.16 5.07
N SER A 41 0.95 -1.03 4.50
CA SER A 41 1.13 -1.25 3.08
C SER A 41 -0.06 -1.97 2.46
N VAL A 42 -0.39 -1.58 1.24
CA VAL A 42 -1.45 -2.17 0.43
C VAL A 42 -0.91 -2.40 -0.97
N THR A 43 -0.84 -3.66 -1.39
CA THR A 43 -0.47 -4.05 -2.75
C THR A 43 -1.72 -4.46 -3.51
N GLY A 44 -1.85 -3.96 -4.74
CA GLY A 44 -2.96 -4.30 -5.62
C GLY A 44 -2.71 -3.85 -7.05
N TYR A 45 -3.76 -3.91 -7.86
CA TYR A 45 -3.71 -3.51 -9.26
C TYR A 45 -4.46 -2.20 -9.49
N TYR A 46 -3.86 -1.33 -10.28
CA TYR A 46 -4.49 -0.14 -10.83
C TYR A 46 -4.19 -0.07 -12.32
N LYS A 47 -5.21 -0.11 -13.17
CA LYS A 47 -5.09 -0.12 -14.63
C LYS A 47 -4.13 -1.21 -15.13
N SER A 48 -4.32 -2.43 -14.62
CA SER A 48 -3.48 -3.61 -14.89
C SER A 48 -2.01 -3.50 -14.44
N LYS A 49 -1.61 -2.42 -13.75
CA LYS A 49 -0.29 -2.29 -13.14
C LYS A 49 -0.36 -2.68 -11.67
N ARG A 50 0.56 -3.55 -11.24
CA ARG A 50 0.71 -3.89 -9.83
C ARG A 50 1.40 -2.74 -9.12
N ILE A 51 0.82 -2.23 -8.06
CA ILE A 51 1.33 -1.09 -7.29
C ILE A 51 1.26 -1.43 -5.80
N THR A 52 2.30 -1.06 -5.06
CA THR A 52 2.25 -1.05 -3.60
C THR A 52 2.14 0.39 -3.12
N ASN A 53 1.11 0.66 -2.33
CA ASN A 53 0.98 1.88 -1.57
C ASN A 53 1.54 1.65 -0.16
N LEU A 54 2.55 2.41 0.24
CA LEU A 54 3.20 2.31 1.54
C LEU A 54 3.10 3.65 2.27
N ILE A 55 2.74 3.61 3.53
CA ILE A 55 2.68 4.77 4.40
C ILE A 55 3.42 4.54 5.71
N ILE A 56 4.06 5.61 6.17
CA ILE A 56 4.53 5.77 7.54
C ILE A 56 3.44 6.53 8.30
N GLN A 57 2.62 5.79 9.03
CA GLN A 57 1.75 6.31 10.08
C GLN A 57 2.64 6.82 11.21
N GLN A 58 2.86 8.14 11.28
CA GLN A 58 3.42 8.73 12.48
C GLN A 58 2.41 8.48 13.62
N THR A 59 2.80 7.63 14.57
CA THR A 59 2.07 7.52 15.82
C THR A 59 2.27 8.84 16.54
N LYS A 60 1.17 9.50 16.89
CA LYS A 60 1.21 10.75 17.65
C LYS A 60 1.95 10.57 18.97
#